data_AF-A0A9P4LNH5-F1
#
_entry.id   AF-A0A9P4LNH5-F1
#
_cell.length_a   1.000
_cell.length_b   1.000
_cell.length_c   1.000
_cell.angle_alpha   90.00
_cell.angle_beta   90.00
_cell.angle_gamma   90.00
#
_symmetry.space_group_name_H-M   'P 1'
#
loop_
_entity.id
_entity.type
_entity.pdbx_description
1 polymer ?
#
loop_
_entity_poly.entity_id
_entity_poly.type
_entity_poly.pdbx_seq_one_letter_code
_entity_poly.pdbx_strand_id
1 'polypeptide(L)'
;MKLNEHQAILTPRVLLVPYCAHHVPTYHEWMKDEEIQKATASEPLTLAEEHAMQQSWRLDHDKLTFIVCHAPKEGLEGGTGIGIKPEVHDAPDRMIGDVNLFLYPDEDDDEEDEQLSKNNAESNVREEIIGEVEIMIASLPARGRGLAHAALLAFLGYIDTHLAFILEEYRLGSAEKSVRYLKYLRVKIDQHNVKSLGLFGKLGFEQARGVNYFGEVEMRLQLVDGRFRGIEIAVDDGGRVVPYTS
;
A
#
# COMPACT_ATOMS: atom_id res chain seq x y z
N MET A 1 -2.39 9.45 -5.00
CA MET A 1 -1.79 9.20 -6.32
C MET A 1 -2.91 8.91 -7.30
N LYS A 2 -2.74 9.35 -8.55
CA LYS A 2 -3.66 9.06 -9.66
C LYS A 2 -3.22 7.87 -10.49
N LEU A 3 -1.99 7.35 -10.33
CA LEU A 3 -1.48 6.20 -11.07
C LEU A 3 -2.48 5.05 -11.24
N ASN A 4 -3.18 4.68 -10.15
CA ASN A 4 -4.11 3.57 -10.17
C ASN A 4 -5.53 3.94 -10.62
N GLU A 5 -5.83 5.17 -11.02
CA GLU A 5 -7.21 5.67 -11.18
C GLU A 5 -8.13 4.84 -12.09
N HIS A 6 -7.53 4.13 -13.07
CA HIS A 6 -8.22 3.28 -14.03
C HIS A 6 -7.75 1.82 -13.98
N GLN A 7 -7.12 1.42 -12.88
CA GLN A 7 -6.51 0.12 -12.70
C GLN A 7 -7.03 -0.56 -11.44
N ALA A 8 -7.52 -1.78 -11.60
CA ALA A 8 -7.79 -2.69 -10.50
C ALA A 8 -6.84 -3.89 -10.57
N ILE A 9 -6.56 -4.51 -9.43
CA ILE A 9 -5.72 -5.72 -9.36
C ILE A 9 -6.62 -6.88 -8.99
N LEU A 10 -6.76 -7.85 -9.91
CA LEU A 10 -7.60 -9.01 -9.71
C LEU A 10 -6.76 -10.25 -9.42
N THR A 11 -7.04 -10.91 -8.30
CA THR A 11 -6.53 -12.25 -7.97
C THR A 11 -7.70 -13.24 -7.83
N PRO A 12 -7.43 -14.55 -7.69
CA PRO A 12 -8.47 -15.52 -7.34
C PRO A 12 -9.17 -15.28 -6.00
N ARG A 13 -8.58 -14.50 -5.09
CA ARG A 13 -9.05 -14.36 -3.70
C ARG A 13 -9.58 -12.97 -3.36
N VAL A 14 -8.97 -11.94 -3.92
CA VAL A 14 -9.26 -10.53 -3.66
C VAL A 14 -9.24 -9.70 -4.94
N LEU A 15 -9.98 -8.61 -4.91
CA LEU A 15 -9.97 -7.55 -5.90
C LEU A 15 -9.48 -6.28 -5.20
N LEU A 16 -8.44 -5.63 -5.72
CA LEU A 16 -8.00 -4.31 -5.25
C LEU A 16 -8.49 -3.26 -6.23
N VAL A 17 -9.27 -2.28 -5.77
CA VAL A 17 -9.76 -1.18 -6.60
C VAL A 17 -9.27 0.17 -6.07
N PRO A 18 -9.16 1.21 -6.91
CA PRO A 18 -8.77 2.55 -6.45
C PRO A 18 -9.76 3.09 -5.42
N TYR A 19 -9.27 3.82 -4.42
CA TYR A 19 -10.15 4.45 -3.44
C TYR A 19 -10.87 5.66 -4.07
N CYS A 20 -12.20 5.58 -4.13
CA CYS A 20 -13.12 6.53 -4.75
C CYS A 20 -14.16 7.03 -3.74
N ALA A 21 -14.83 8.14 -4.07
CA ALA A 21 -15.77 8.80 -3.18
C ALA A 21 -16.96 7.90 -2.74
N HIS A 22 -17.42 6.97 -3.57
CA HIS A 22 -18.51 6.05 -3.24
C HIS A 22 -18.15 5.01 -2.17
N HIS A 23 -16.87 4.81 -1.88
CA HIS A 23 -16.39 3.94 -0.81
C HIS A 23 -16.46 4.60 0.57
N VAL A 24 -16.44 5.93 0.62
CA VAL A 24 -16.34 6.73 1.86
C VAL A 24 -17.45 6.38 2.87
N PRO A 25 -18.73 6.24 2.49
CA PRO A 25 -19.77 5.87 3.46
C PRO A 25 -19.49 4.53 4.17
N THR A 26 -19.07 3.50 3.43
CA THR A 26 -18.72 2.19 4.00
C THR A 26 -17.48 2.29 4.90
N TYR A 27 -16.46 3.02 4.44
CA TYR A 27 -15.23 3.23 5.20
C TYR A 27 -15.51 3.98 6.52
N HIS A 28 -16.35 5.01 6.47
CA HIS A 28 -16.79 5.77 7.63
C HIS A 28 -17.53 4.89 8.66
N GLU A 29 -18.35 3.92 8.22
CA GLU A 29 -18.96 2.96 9.16
C GLU A 29 -17.91 2.06 9.84
N TRP A 30 -16.85 1.66 9.14
CA TRP A 30 -15.74 0.93 9.77
C TRP A 30 -14.98 1.80 10.78
N MET A 31 -14.77 3.07 10.45
CA MET A 31 -14.10 4.03 11.33
C MET A 31 -14.93 4.44 12.55
N LYS A 32 -16.14 3.90 12.76
CA LYS A 32 -16.88 4.05 14.03
C LYS A 32 -16.51 2.98 15.07
N ASP A 33 -15.82 1.92 14.66
CA ASP A 33 -15.39 0.83 15.54
C ASP A 33 -14.09 1.22 16.27
N GLU A 34 -14.15 1.27 17.60
CA GLU A 34 -13.01 1.66 18.45
C GLU A 34 -11.81 0.70 18.33
N GLU A 35 -12.06 -0.60 18.10
CA GLU A 35 -10.97 -1.57 17.90
C GLU A 35 -10.26 -1.33 16.57
N ILE A 36 -11.01 -0.93 15.53
CA ILE A 36 -10.44 -0.55 14.24
C ILE A 36 -9.62 0.73 14.39
N GLN A 37 -10.19 1.79 14.94
CA GLN A 37 -9.49 3.07 15.16
C GLN A 37 -8.19 2.88 15.93
N LYS A 38 -8.22 2.08 17.00
CA LYS A 38 -7.02 1.78 17.79
C LYS A 38 -5.99 0.99 16.99
N ALA A 39 -6.42 0.02 16.17
CA ALA A 39 -5.52 -0.79 15.36
C ALA A 39 -4.89 -0.03 14.19
N THR A 40 -5.55 1.02 13.70
CA THR A 40 -5.07 1.89 12.61
C THR A 40 -4.54 3.24 13.10
N ALA A 41 -4.42 3.43 14.42
CA ALA A 41 -4.05 4.69 15.06
C ALA A 41 -4.84 5.91 14.51
N SER A 42 -6.11 5.71 14.16
CA SER A 42 -6.95 6.71 13.52
C SER A 42 -7.86 7.42 14.53
N GLU A 43 -8.11 8.70 14.31
CA GLU A 43 -9.09 9.49 15.07
C GLU A 43 -10.45 9.49 14.36
N PRO A 44 -11.58 9.55 15.10
CA PRO A 44 -12.89 9.61 14.49
C PRO A 44 -13.08 10.92 13.73
N LEU A 45 -13.46 10.81 12.46
CA LEU A 45 -13.83 11.93 11.59
C LEU A 45 -15.32 11.94 11.32
N THR A 46 -15.88 13.12 11.04
CA THR A 46 -17.20 13.24 10.44
C THR A 46 -17.19 12.73 9.00
N LEU A 47 -18.34 12.31 8.48
CA LEU A 47 -18.45 11.84 7.08
C LEU A 47 -17.94 12.88 6.06
N ALA A 48 -18.13 14.18 6.34
CA ALA A 48 -17.64 15.25 5.48
C ALA A 48 -16.10 15.36 5.51
N GLU A 49 -15.49 15.18 6.68
CA GLU A 49 -14.03 15.15 6.84
C GLU A 49 -13.43 13.91 6.18
N GLU A 50 -14.07 12.74 6.26
CA GLU A 50 -13.67 11.53 5.53
C GLU A 50 -13.67 11.75 4.01
N HIS A 51 -14.71 12.40 3.47
CA HIS A 51 -14.75 12.77 2.06
C HIS A 51 -13.61 13.73 1.68
N ALA A 52 -13.32 14.72 2.52
CA ALA A 52 -12.22 15.65 2.30
C ALA A 52 -10.85 14.94 2.34
N MET A 53 -10.65 14.04 3.29
CA MET A 53 -9.43 13.24 3.43
C MET A 53 -9.24 12.31 2.22
N GLN A 54 -10.29 11.59 1.82
CA GLN A 54 -10.27 10.74 0.63
C GLN A 54 -9.89 11.54 -0.62
N GLN A 55 -10.47 12.72 -0.80
CA GLN A 55 -10.15 13.60 -1.94
C GLN A 55 -8.68 14.04 -1.90
N SER A 56 -8.16 14.43 -0.72
CA SER A 56 -6.76 14.80 -0.55
C SER A 56 -5.83 13.64 -0.91
N TRP A 57 -6.04 12.46 -0.32
CA TRP A 57 -5.20 11.28 -0.55
C TRP A 57 -5.20 10.84 -2.02
N ARG A 58 -6.33 11.00 -2.71
CA ARG A 58 -6.43 10.71 -4.13
C ARG A 58 -5.54 11.64 -4.98
N LEU A 59 -5.39 12.89 -4.57
CA LEU A 59 -4.58 13.90 -5.27
C LEU A 59 -3.11 13.92 -4.85
N ASP A 60 -2.80 13.41 -3.66
CA ASP A 60 -1.46 13.37 -3.09
C ASP A 60 -0.49 12.52 -3.93
N HIS A 61 0.73 13.02 -4.14
CA HIS A 61 1.75 12.34 -4.95
C HIS A 61 2.49 11.24 -4.19
N ASP A 62 2.31 11.15 -2.87
CA ASP A 62 3.02 10.28 -1.94
C ASP A 62 2.15 9.18 -1.35
N LYS A 63 0.88 9.07 -1.77
CA LYS A 63 -0.09 8.11 -1.23
C LYS A 63 -0.71 7.27 -2.32
N LEU A 64 -0.61 5.94 -2.23
CA LEU A 64 -1.28 5.01 -3.13
C LEU A 64 -2.20 4.10 -2.31
N THR A 65 -3.51 4.25 -2.53
CA THR A 65 -4.53 3.54 -1.76
C THR A 65 -5.40 2.68 -2.67
N PHE A 66 -5.59 1.43 -2.27
CA PHE A 66 -6.59 0.54 -2.83
C PHE A 66 -7.57 0.09 -1.75
N ILE A 67 -8.85 0.01 -2.11
CA ILE A 67 -9.85 -0.73 -1.35
C ILE A 67 -9.71 -2.21 -1.69
N VAL A 68 -9.68 -3.03 -0.65
CA VAL A 68 -9.69 -4.49 -0.75
C VAL A 68 -11.15 -4.96 -0.79
N CYS A 69 -11.51 -5.66 -1.85
CA CYS A 69 -12.82 -6.27 -2.07
C CYS A 69 -12.71 -7.79 -2.21
N HIS A 70 -13.83 -8.49 -2.03
CA HIS A 70 -13.94 -9.88 -2.45
C HIS A 70 -13.79 -10.02 -3.97
N ALA A 71 -12.98 -11.00 -4.41
CA ALA A 71 -12.87 -11.30 -5.84
C ALA A 71 -14.24 -11.71 -6.43
N PRO A 72 -14.61 -11.19 -7.62
CA PRO A 72 -15.84 -11.59 -8.29
C PRO A 72 -15.76 -13.06 -8.75
N LYS A 73 -16.81 -13.84 -8.47
CA LYS A 73 -16.88 -15.27 -8.86
C LYS A 73 -16.91 -15.49 -10.37
N GLU A 74 -17.57 -14.58 -11.10
CA GLU A 74 -17.79 -14.66 -12.54
C GLU A 74 -16.54 -14.31 -13.36
N GLY A 75 -15.46 -13.86 -12.70
CA GLY A 75 -14.25 -13.36 -13.35
C GLY A 75 -13.07 -14.33 -13.44
N LEU A 76 -13.20 -15.55 -12.92
CA LEU A 76 -12.12 -16.54 -12.87
C LEU A 76 -12.24 -17.63 -13.95
N GLU A 77 -13.43 -17.76 -14.56
CA GLU A 77 -13.72 -18.78 -15.57
C GLU A 77 -13.95 -18.13 -16.94
N GLY A 78 -12.88 -17.92 -17.71
CA GLY A 78 -12.99 -17.70 -19.17
C GLY A 78 -12.56 -16.34 -19.71
N GLY A 79 -11.28 -16.24 -20.10
CA GLY A 79 -10.82 -15.80 -21.44
C GLY A 79 -11.13 -14.41 -22.02
N THR A 80 -12.08 -13.63 -21.53
CA THR A 80 -12.39 -12.29 -22.08
C THR A 80 -12.32 -11.26 -20.98
N GLY A 81 -11.51 -10.21 -21.19
CA GLY A 81 -11.13 -9.23 -20.17
C GLY A 81 -12.32 -8.70 -19.37
N ILE A 82 -12.38 -9.04 -18.09
CA ILE A 82 -13.34 -8.45 -17.16
C ILE A 82 -12.91 -7.01 -16.92
N GLY A 83 -13.67 -6.06 -17.47
CA GLY A 83 -13.64 -4.69 -16.98
C GLY A 83 -14.28 -4.66 -15.59
N ILE A 84 -13.53 -4.19 -14.59
CA ILE A 84 -14.05 -3.99 -13.24
C ILE A 84 -14.86 -2.70 -13.26
N LYS A 85 -16.16 -2.86 -13.04
CA LYS A 85 -17.11 -1.75 -12.94
C LYS A 85 -17.19 -1.22 -11.50
N PRO A 86 -16.96 0.10 -11.29
CA PRO A 86 -17.26 0.78 -10.03
C PRO A 86 -18.73 0.60 -9.62
N GLU A 87 -18.98 0.64 -8.32
CA GLU A 87 -20.28 0.45 -7.66
C GLU A 87 -20.95 -0.92 -7.88
N VAL A 88 -20.31 -1.83 -8.63
CA VAL A 88 -20.79 -3.20 -8.90
C VAL A 88 -19.86 -4.22 -8.27
N HIS A 89 -18.58 -4.16 -8.60
CA HIS A 89 -17.58 -5.14 -8.13
C HIS A 89 -16.94 -4.74 -6.80
N ASP A 90 -17.13 -3.49 -6.40
CA ASP A 90 -16.68 -2.81 -5.20
C ASP A 90 -17.85 -2.15 -4.45
N ALA A 91 -19.06 -2.68 -4.65
CA ALA A 91 -20.24 -2.33 -3.88
C ALA A 91 -19.98 -2.55 -2.36
N PRO A 92 -20.73 -1.88 -1.45
CA PRO A 92 -20.48 -1.93 -0.01
C PRO A 92 -20.36 -3.34 0.59
N ASP A 93 -21.13 -4.32 0.10
CA ASP A 93 -21.10 -5.71 0.57
C ASP A 93 -19.89 -6.52 0.05
N ARG A 94 -19.15 -5.96 -0.90
CA ARG A 94 -17.90 -6.53 -1.46
C ARG A 94 -16.66 -6.01 -0.75
N MET A 95 -16.71 -4.79 -0.21
CA MET A 95 -15.60 -4.15 0.48
C MET A 95 -15.25 -4.88 1.77
N ILE A 96 -13.96 -5.12 2.03
CA ILE A 96 -13.50 -5.82 3.23
C ILE A 96 -12.38 -5.10 3.99
N GLY A 97 -11.74 -4.11 3.37
CA GLY A 97 -10.67 -3.33 3.96
C GLY A 97 -9.96 -2.48 2.91
N ASP A 98 -8.71 -2.13 3.17
CA ASP A 98 -7.86 -1.30 2.32
C ASP A 98 -6.38 -1.62 2.52
N VAL A 99 -5.56 -1.20 1.56
CA VAL A 99 -4.10 -1.30 1.60
C VAL A 99 -3.51 0.00 1.04
N ASN A 100 -2.54 0.55 1.77
CA ASN A 100 -1.91 1.84 1.49
C ASN A 100 -0.40 1.69 1.31
N LEU A 101 0.16 2.57 0.49
CA LEU A 101 1.58 2.87 0.44
C LEU A 101 1.75 4.37 0.64
N PHE A 102 2.58 4.74 1.62
CA PHE A 102 3.03 6.12 1.86
C PHE A 102 4.51 6.24 1.52
N LEU A 103 4.91 7.33 0.87
CA LEU A 103 6.30 7.56 0.49
C LEU A 103 6.91 8.73 1.26
N TYR A 104 8.11 8.52 1.79
CA TYR A 104 8.85 9.52 2.56
C TYR A 104 10.26 9.67 1.98
N PRO A 105 10.83 10.88 1.97
CA PRO A 105 12.28 11.01 1.79
C PRO A 105 12.98 10.29 2.95
N ASP A 106 14.13 9.70 2.69
CA ASP A 106 14.99 9.20 3.75
C ASP A 106 15.70 10.38 4.41
N GLU A 107 15.18 10.78 5.57
CA GLU A 107 15.74 11.87 6.38
C GLU A 107 16.81 11.38 7.37
N ASP A 108 17.14 10.08 7.38
CA ASP A 108 18.30 9.55 8.13
C ASP A 108 19.61 9.95 7.40
N ASP A 109 19.91 11.25 7.38
CA ASP A 109 21.28 11.75 7.28
C ASP A 109 21.97 11.40 8.61
N ASP A 110 22.46 10.17 8.75
CA ASP A 110 23.53 9.90 9.71
C ASP A 110 24.70 10.82 9.29
N GLU A 111 24.93 11.90 10.06
CA GLU A 111 25.94 12.97 9.86
C GLU A 111 27.38 12.46 9.59
N GLU A 112 27.62 11.14 9.63
CA GLU A 112 28.91 10.50 9.37
C GLU A 112 29.24 10.32 7.88
N ASP A 113 28.25 10.26 6.97
CA ASP A 113 28.50 10.07 5.52
C ASP A 113 28.67 11.37 4.72
N GLU A 114 28.48 12.53 5.37
CA GLU A 114 28.65 13.87 4.76
C GLU A 114 30.09 14.19 4.31
N GLN A 115 31.09 13.39 4.72
CA GLN A 115 32.51 13.63 4.37
C GLN A 115 32.97 12.91 3.10
N LEU A 116 32.23 11.93 2.58
CA LEU A 116 32.60 11.22 1.34
C LEU A 116 31.94 11.82 0.09
N SER A 117 30.85 12.58 0.24
CA SER A 117 30.06 13.13 -0.88
C SER A 117 30.55 14.50 -1.40
N LYS A 118 31.38 15.23 -0.66
CA LYS A 118 31.83 16.59 -1.04
C LYS A 118 32.97 16.63 -2.07
N ASN A 119 33.50 15.49 -2.52
CA ASN A 119 34.65 15.44 -3.43
C ASN A 119 34.37 15.04 -4.88
N ASN A 120 33.11 14.92 -5.32
CA ASN A 120 32.79 14.76 -6.74
C ASN A 120 31.75 15.79 -7.18
N ALA A 121 32.24 16.87 -7.79
CA ALA A 121 31.46 17.69 -8.69
C ALA A 121 30.86 16.80 -9.79
N GLU A 122 29.57 16.98 -10.08
CA GLU A 122 28.75 16.30 -11.13
C GLU A 122 28.12 14.93 -10.81
N SER A 123 27.88 14.56 -9.55
CA SER A 123 27.03 13.40 -9.26
C SER A 123 25.53 13.75 -9.37
N ASN A 124 24.80 13.07 -10.27
CA ASN A 124 23.33 13.01 -10.28
C ASN A 124 22.81 12.86 -8.85
N VAL A 125 22.21 13.90 -8.29
CA VAL A 125 21.58 13.85 -6.96
C VAL A 125 20.51 12.76 -7.03
N ARG A 126 20.68 11.71 -6.23
CA ARG A 126 19.70 10.64 -6.07
C ARG A 126 19.09 10.81 -4.68
N GLU A 127 17.77 10.76 -4.60
CA GLU A 127 17.07 10.83 -3.32
C GLU A 127 16.51 9.44 -2.98
N GLU A 128 16.83 8.97 -1.77
CA GLU A 128 16.32 7.73 -1.19
C GLU A 128 14.91 7.93 -0.70
N ILE A 129 14.02 7.04 -1.11
CA ILE A 129 12.62 7.04 -0.68
C ILE A 129 12.36 5.79 0.16
N ILE A 130 11.68 5.98 1.28
CA ILE A 130 11.16 4.89 2.12
C ILE A 130 9.67 4.75 1.81
N GLY A 131 9.21 3.53 1.52
CA GLY A 131 7.80 3.23 1.37
C GLY A 131 7.22 2.58 2.63
N GLU A 132 6.18 3.15 3.24
CA GLU A 132 5.46 2.55 4.36
C GLU A 132 4.19 1.88 3.87
N VAL A 133 4.05 0.57 4.13
CA VAL A 133 2.86 -0.20 3.75
C VAL A 133 1.94 -0.35 4.95
N GLU A 134 0.66 -0.03 4.76
CA GLU A 134 -0.38 -0.28 5.75
C GLU A 134 -1.48 -1.15 5.16
N ILE A 135 -2.10 -1.98 5.99
CA ILE A 135 -3.24 -2.80 5.59
C ILE A 135 -4.23 -2.93 6.72
N MET A 136 -5.52 -2.79 6.39
CA MET A 136 -6.62 -3.07 7.29
C MET A 136 -7.56 -4.08 6.63
N ILE A 137 -8.02 -5.07 7.41
CA ILE A 137 -9.20 -5.89 7.06
C ILE A 137 -10.29 -5.56 8.08
N ALA A 138 -11.15 -4.62 7.72
CA ALA A 138 -12.24 -4.13 8.57
C ALA A 138 -13.33 -5.18 8.76
N SER A 139 -13.69 -5.91 7.70
CA SER A 139 -14.75 -6.91 7.72
C SER A 139 -14.42 -8.10 8.64
N LEU A 140 -15.12 -8.24 9.77
CA LEU A 140 -14.93 -9.34 10.71
C LEU A 140 -15.06 -10.74 10.04
N PRO A 141 -16.06 -11.01 9.18
CA PRO A 141 -16.16 -12.30 8.47
C PRO A 141 -15.02 -12.58 7.48
N ALA A 142 -14.25 -11.56 7.10
CA ALA A 142 -13.10 -11.69 6.21
C ALA A 142 -11.79 -12.01 6.96
N ARG A 143 -11.71 -11.73 8.26
CA ARG A 143 -10.52 -11.96 9.09
C ARG A 143 -10.23 -13.46 9.25
N GLY A 144 -8.95 -13.80 9.45
CA GLY A 144 -8.53 -15.20 9.67
C GLY A 144 -8.62 -16.11 8.45
N ARG A 145 -9.02 -15.60 7.28
CA ARG A 145 -9.16 -16.37 6.04
C ARG A 145 -7.97 -16.25 5.10
N GLY A 146 -6.90 -15.54 5.51
CA GLY A 146 -5.72 -15.29 4.66
C GLY A 146 -5.93 -14.25 3.56
N LEU A 147 -7.00 -13.43 3.65
CA LEU A 147 -7.28 -12.39 2.65
C LEU A 147 -6.31 -11.21 2.74
N ALA A 148 -5.84 -10.85 3.94
CA ALA A 148 -4.79 -9.84 4.11
C ALA A 148 -3.49 -10.25 3.39
N HIS A 149 -3.10 -11.52 3.50
CA HIS A 149 -1.91 -12.05 2.81
C HIS A 149 -2.07 -11.99 1.29
N ALA A 150 -3.24 -12.36 0.77
CA ALA A 150 -3.52 -12.27 -0.68
C ALA A 150 -3.52 -10.82 -1.17
N ALA A 151 -4.10 -9.89 -0.40
CA ALA A 151 -4.10 -8.46 -0.72
C ALA A 151 -2.67 -7.88 -0.73
N LEU A 152 -1.84 -8.24 0.26
CA LEU A 152 -0.44 -7.79 0.30
C LEU A 152 0.38 -8.37 -0.86
N LEU A 153 0.22 -9.65 -1.23
CA LEU A 153 0.92 -10.21 -2.38
C LEU A 153 0.55 -9.48 -3.68
N ALA A 154 -0.75 -9.23 -3.90
CA ALA A 154 -1.22 -8.48 -5.05
C ALA A 154 -0.68 -7.04 -5.07
N PHE A 155 -0.69 -6.38 -3.91
CA PHE A 155 -0.23 -5.01 -3.77
C PHE A 155 1.29 -4.89 -3.94
N LEU A 156 2.07 -5.79 -3.34
CA LEU A 156 3.52 -5.86 -3.54
C LEU A 156 3.87 -6.19 -4.99
N GLY A 157 3.11 -7.08 -5.65
CA GLY A 157 3.27 -7.36 -7.08
C GLY A 157 2.99 -6.14 -7.95
N TYR A 158 1.98 -5.34 -7.60
CA TYR A 158 1.71 -4.07 -8.26
C TYR A 158 2.85 -3.07 -8.05
N ILE A 159 3.35 -2.91 -6.83
CA ILE A 159 4.50 -2.03 -6.53
C ILE A 159 5.73 -2.47 -7.33
N ASP A 160 6.08 -3.76 -7.33
CA ASP A 160 7.26 -4.27 -8.05
C ASP A 160 7.19 -4.00 -9.58
N THR A 161 5.99 -4.14 -10.16
CA THR A 161 5.77 -3.94 -11.59
C THR A 161 5.59 -2.46 -11.99
N HIS A 162 5.16 -1.61 -11.05
CA HIS A 162 4.85 -0.20 -11.30
C HIS A 162 5.82 0.77 -10.59
N LEU A 163 6.88 0.27 -9.95
CA LEU A 163 7.75 1.07 -9.08
C LEU A 163 8.29 2.34 -9.76
N ALA A 164 8.72 2.23 -11.02
CA ALA A 164 9.21 3.37 -11.78
C ALA A 164 8.14 4.47 -11.97
N PHE A 165 6.88 4.09 -12.19
CA PHE A 165 5.78 5.03 -12.35
C PHE A 165 5.35 5.64 -11.00
N ILE A 166 5.35 4.83 -9.94
CA ILE A 166 5.09 5.29 -8.57
C ILE A 166 6.10 6.38 -8.18
N LEU A 167 7.39 6.11 -8.37
CA LEU A 167 8.47 7.04 -8.04
C LEU A 167 8.48 8.28 -8.93
N GLU A 168 8.08 8.16 -10.20
CA GLU A 168 7.93 9.33 -11.07
C GLU A 168 6.74 10.21 -10.65
N GLU A 169 5.59 9.62 -10.30
CA GLU A 169 4.46 10.41 -9.79
C GLU A 169 4.80 11.11 -8.47
N TYR A 170 5.52 10.43 -7.57
CA TYR A 170 6.06 11.03 -6.36
C TYR A 170 6.98 12.23 -6.67
N ARG A 171 7.93 12.05 -7.58
CA ARG A 171 8.85 13.11 -8.02
C ARG A 171 8.10 14.33 -8.58
N LEU A 172 6.99 14.13 -9.30
CA LEU A 172 6.16 15.21 -9.84
C LEU A 172 5.48 16.05 -8.74
N GLY A 173 5.34 15.51 -7.52
CA GLY A 173 4.89 16.25 -6.35
C GLY A 173 5.93 17.17 -5.73
N SER A 174 7.19 17.08 -6.15
CA SER A 174 8.31 17.91 -5.68
C SER A 174 8.82 18.85 -6.79
N ALA A 175 9.36 20.00 -6.40
CA ALA A 175 10.04 20.91 -7.33
C ALA A 175 11.42 20.39 -7.77
N GLU A 176 11.92 19.35 -7.10
CA GLU A 176 13.25 18.80 -7.32
C GLU A 176 13.34 17.89 -8.55
N LYS A 177 14.52 17.84 -9.16
CA LYS A 177 14.79 17.04 -10.37
C LYS A 177 15.63 15.80 -10.12
N SER A 178 15.99 15.52 -8.87
CA SER A 178 16.78 14.33 -8.52
C SER A 178 16.04 13.05 -8.89
N VAL A 179 16.80 12.02 -9.23
CA VAL A 179 16.23 10.70 -9.53
C VAL A 179 15.84 10.05 -8.21
N ARG A 180 14.62 9.53 -8.12
CA ARG A 180 14.11 8.84 -6.93
C ARG A 180 14.39 7.35 -7.01
N TYR A 181 14.73 6.75 -5.87
CA TYR A 181 14.83 5.30 -5.77
C TYR A 181 14.27 4.82 -4.42
N LEU A 182 13.54 3.71 -4.46
CA LEU A 182 13.01 3.10 -3.26
C LEU A 182 14.13 2.33 -2.54
N LYS A 183 14.46 2.75 -1.32
CA LYS A 183 15.49 2.12 -0.48
C LYS A 183 14.99 0.79 0.10
N TYR A 184 13.81 0.82 0.71
CA TYR A 184 13.10 -0.35 1.22
C TYR A 184 11.61 -0.05 1.42
N LEU A 185 10.80 -1.10 1.55
CA LEU A 185 9.47 -0.97 2.17
C LEU A 185 9.58 -1.22 3.67
N ARG A 186 8.82 -0.50 4.48
CA ARG A 186 8.68 -0.72 5.92
C ARG A 186 7.23 -0.89 6.32
N VAL A 187 7.04 -1.51 7.46
CA VAL A 187 5.78 -1.54 8.21
C VAL A 187 6.08 -1.29 9.68
N LYS A 188 5.21 -0.55 10.36
CA LYS A 188 5.26 -0.35 11.80
C LYS A 188 4.08 -1.09 12.43
N ILE A 189 4.38 -1.95 13.39
CA ILE A 189 3.40 -2.88 13.95
C ILE A 189 3.53 -2.84 15.46
N ASP A 190 2.43 -2.64 16.18
CA ASP A 190 2.41 -2.79 17.65
C ASP A 190 3.04 -4.14 18.05
N GLN A 191 3.98 -4.12 19.00
CA GLN A 191 4.75 -5.30 19.41
C GLN A 191 3.90 -6.48 19.90
N HIS A 192 2.67 -6.23 20.35
CA HIS A 192 1.73 -7.25 20.80
C HIS A 192 0.84 -7.79 19.66
N ASN A 193 0.86 -7.17 18.48
CA ASN A 193 0.15 -7.63 17.30
C ASN A 193 0.91 -8.76 16.58
N VAL A 194 1.04 -9.90 17.28
CA VAL A 194 1.73 -11.11 16.80
C VAL A 194 1.15 -11.63 15.47
N LYS A 195 -0.13 -11.37 15.20
CA LYS A 195 -0.77 -11.75 13.93
C LYS A 195 -0.19 -10.97 12.75
N SER A 196 -0.09 -9.64 12.86
CA SER A 196 0.51 -8.81 11.82
C SER A 196 2.01 -9.05 11.69
N LEU A 197 2.74 -9.20 12.81
CA LEU A 197 4.16 -9.57 12.79
C LEU A 197 4.40 -10.88 12.00
N GLY A 198 3.59 -11.91 12.29
CA GLY A 198 3.66 -13.18 11.56
C GLY A 198 3.18 -13.10 10.11
N LEU A 199 2.26 -12.18 9.79
CA LEU A 199 1.81 -11.93 8.43
C LEU A 199 2.94 -11.33 7.58
N PHE A 200 3.57 -10.26 8.04
CA PHE A 200 4.64 -9.58 7.32
C PHE A 200 5.94 -10.41 7.28
N GLY A 201 6.24 -11.16 8.35
CA GLY A 201 7.37 -12.10 8.34
C GLY A 201 7.26 -13.17 7.25
N LYS A 202 6.04 -13.65 6.93
CA LYS A 202 5.82 -14.59 5.81
C LYS A 202 6.02 -13.95 4.43
N LEU A 203 5.95 -12.63 4.34
CA LEU A 203 6.16 -11.85 3.12
C LEU A 203 7.61 -11.38 2.98
N GLY A 204 8.53 -11.92 3.79
CA GLY A 204 9.95 -11.59 3.73
C GLY A 204 10.34 -10.29 4.43
N PHE A 205 9.42 -9.65 5.16
CA PHE A 205 9.80 -8.52 6.01
C PHE A 205 10.61 -9.01 7.20
N GLU A 206 11.73 -8.35 7.45
CA GLU A 206 12.64 -8.66 8.56
C GLU A 206 12.65 -7.49 9.56
N GLN A 207 12.70 -7.78 10.85
CA GLN A 207 12.77 -6.75 11.87
C GLN A 207 14.09 -5.97 11.74
N ALA A 208 14.00 -4.64 11.60
CA ALA A 208 15.17 -3.81 11.32
C ALA A 208 15.88 -3.28 12.58
N ARG A 209 15.11 -2.90 13.60
CA ARG A 209 15.60 -2.37 14.88
C ARG A 209 14.78 -2.94 16.05
N GLY A 210 15.18 -2.61 17.27
CA GLY A 210 14.39 -2.90 18.48
C GLY A 210 13.03 -2.18 18.48
N VAL A 211 12.21 -2.44 19.49
CA VAL A 211 10.92 -1.77 19.68
C VAL A 211 11.15 -0.27 19.88
N ASN A 212 10.38 0.57 19.17
CA ASN A 212 10.50 2.03 19.29
C ASN A 212 9.87 2.55 20.60
N TYR A 213 9.98 3.85 20.86
CA TYR A 213 9.42 4.48 22.07
C TYR A 213 7.89 4.31 22.18
N PHE A 214 7.19 4.12 21.06
CA PHE A 214 5.73 3.93 20.99
C PHE A 214 5.31 2.47 21.17
N GLY A 215 6.25 1.53 21.35
CA GLY A 215 5.91 0.11 21.49
C GLY A 215 5.72 -0.61 20.15
N GLU A 216 6.18 -0.04 19.04
CA GLU A 216 6.05 -0.62 17.71
C GLU A 216 7.36 -1.28 17.25
N VAL A 217 7.22 -2.33 16.47
CA VAL A 217 8.29 -3.01 15.75
C VAL A 217 8.28 -2.54 14.30
N GLU A 218 9.41 -2.03 13.83
CA GLU A 218 9.60 -1.76 12.41
C GLU A 218 10.17 -3.00 11.71
N MET A 219 9.44 -3.48 10.70
CA MET A 219 9.91 -4.54 9.81
C MET A 219 10.15 -3.96 8.42
N ARG A 220 11.21 -4.40 7.74
CA ARG A 220 11.63 -3.91 6.42
C ARG A 220 11.70 -5.03 5.40
N LEU A 221 11.24 -4.74 4.19
CA LEU A 221 11.45 -5.56 3.00
C LEU A 221 12.46 -4.85 2.10
N GLN A 222 13.63 -5.45 1.96
CA GLN A 222 14.76 -4.89 1.21
C GLN A 222 14.61 -5.10 -0.30
N LEU A 223 15.23 -4.23 -1.09
CA LEU A 223 15.35 -4.40 -2.53
C LEU A 223 16.77 -4.83 -2.92
N VAL A 224 16.90 -5.75 -3.87
CA VAL A 224 18.15 -6.14 -4.52
C VAL A 224 17.91 -6.04 -6.03
N ASP A 225 18.75 -5.27 -6.73
CA ASP A 225 18.62 -5.00 -8.17
C ASP A 225 17.22 -4.51 -8.59
N GLY A 226 16.58 -3.71 -7.73
CA GLY A 226 15.25 -3.15 -7.95
C GLY A 226 14.09 -4.12 -7.75
N ARG A 227 14.34 -5.32 -7.21
CA ARG A 227 13.33 -6.34 -6.86
C ARG A 227 13.29 -6.59 -5.37
N PHE A 228 12.12 -6.93 -4.83
CA PHE A 228 12.01 -7.30 -3.42
C PHE A 228 12.78 -8.59 -3.12
N ARG A 229 13.63 -8.53 -2.09
CA ARG A 229 14.46 -9.64 -1.63
C ARG A 229 13.63 -10.57 -0.75
N GLY A 230 13.75 -11.88 -0.97
CA GLY A 230 13.18 -12.89 -0.07
C GLY A 230 11.68 -13.13 -0.24
N ILE A 231 11.07 -12.56 -1.27
CA ILE A 231 9.67 -12.82 -1.64
C ILE A 231 9.60 -13.31 -3.09
N GLU A 232 8.97 -14.47 -3.28
CA GLU A 232 8.57 -14.96 -4.61
C GLU A 232 7.07 -14.70 -4.76
N ILE A 233 6.72 -13.70 -5.56
CA ILE A 233 5.33 -13.41 -5.88
C ILE A 233 4.97 -14.22 -7.13
N ALA A 234 4.25 -15.32 -6.95
CA ALA A 234 3.74 -16.08 -8.07
C ALA A 234 2.82 -15.19 -8.93
N VAL A 235 2.79 -15.43 -10.25
CA VAL A 235 2.00 -14.62 -11.21
C VAL A 235 0.53 -14.51 -10.78
N ASP A 236 -0.06 -15.61 -10.30
CA ASP A 236 -1.47 -15.63 -9.88
C ASP A 236 -1.71 -14.87 -8.57
N ASP A 237 -0.70 -14.83 -7.69
CA ASP A 237 -0.76 -14.16 -6.39
C ASP A 237 -0.48 -12.66 -6.48
N GLY A 238 0.40 -12.25 -7.40
CA GLY A 238 0.67 -10.85 -7.73
C GLY A 238 -0.52 -10.17 -8.44
N GLY A 239 -1.46 -10.99 -8.94
CA GLY A 239 -2.68 -10.53 -9.57
C GLY A 239 -2.46 -9.94 -10.96
N ARG A 240 -3.57 -9.80 -11.68
CA ARG A 240 -3.60 -9.18 -12.99
C ARG A 240 -4.15 -7.76 -12.86
N VAL A 241 -3.42 -6.78 -13.39
CA VAL A 241 -3.97 -5.44 -13.60
C VAL A 241 -5.02 -5.49 -14.69
N VAL A 242 -6.23 -5.06 -14.35
CA VAL A 242 -7.40 -5.04 -15.23
C VAL A 242 -8.00 -3.63 -15.29
N PRO A 243 -8.66 -3.25 -16.41
CA PRO A 243 -9.32 -1.95 -16.49
C PRO A 243 -10.36 -1.76 -15.40
N TYR A 244 -10.32 -0.59 -14.76
CA TYR A 244 -11.32 -0.13 -13.79
C TYR A 244 -12.04 1.08 -14.38
N THR A 245 -13.21 0.83 -14.99
CA THR A 245 -13.94 1.81 -15.79
C THR A 245 -15.45 1.54 -15.70
N SER A 246 -16.25 2.59 -15.64
CA SER A 246 -17.72 2.54 -15.73
C SER A 246 -18.20 2.22 -17.14
#